data_AF-A0A346R0Y3-F1
#
_entry.id   AF-A0A346R0Y3-F1
#
_cell.length_a   1.000
_cell.length_b   1.000
_cell.length_c   1.000
_cell.angle_alpha   90.00
_cell.angle_beta   90.00
_cell.angle_gamma   90.00
#
_symmetry.space_group_name_H-M   'P 1'
#
loop_
_entity.id
_entity.type
_entity.pdbx_description
1 polymer ?
#
loop_
_entity_poly.entity_id
_entity_poly.type
_entity_poly.pdbx_seq_one_letter_code
_entity_poly.pdbx_strand_id
1 'polypeptide(L)'
;MIDVTSGELAKVLPKHERPVLSLALSDDGKMAASGGGDGKIQVFSTVDWALEESFENPYGPVWGLAITPDRPDAPDTRVTFYAGLDDFVATWQIAPRKAFEPVDVTVPRRFHQGAGDDLGERQFARKCSVCHTLTPDDANRAGPSLYKVFGRKAGTLPGYHYSPALEDATIVWSEETIARLFDEGPDVVTPGSKMPMQRIRTREERDALIAFLKRATETGRALNSENRTN
;
A
#
# COMPACT_ATOMS: atom_id res chain seq x y z
N MET A 1 -14.26 16.99 -17.69
CA MET A 1 -14.33 18.37 -17.18
C MET A 1 -15.69 18.94 -17.52
N ILE A 2 -16.33 19.56 -16.54
CA ILE A 2 -17.66 20.16 -16.68
C ILE A 2 -17.48 21.67 -16.56
N ASP A 3 -18.13 22.43 -17.44
CA ASP A 3 -18.22 23.88 -17.28
C ASP A 3 -19.05 24.19 -16.03
N VAL A 4 -18.47 24.92 -15.07
CA VAL A 4 -19.12 25.17 -13.77
C VAL A 4 -20.31 26.11 -13.85
N THR A 5 -20.44 26.88 -14.94
CA THR A 5 -21.53 27.83 -15.14
C THR A 5 -22.71 27.17 -15.84
N SER A 6 -22.46 26.46 -16.94
CA SER A 6 -23.50 25.82 -17.75
C SER A 6 -23.83 24.38 -17.29
N GLY A 7 -22.92 23.72 -16.57
CA GLY A 7 -23.04 22.31 -16.22
C GLY A 7 -22.78 21.36 -17.40
N GLU A 8 -22.38 21.89 -18.56
CA GLU A 8 -22.16 21.10 -19.75
C GLU A 8 -20.79 20.42 -19.76
N LEU A 9 -20.70 19.29 -20.47
CA LEU A 9 -19.44 18.60 -20.68
C LEU A 9 -18.52 19.43 -21.57
N ALA A 10 -17.53 20.07 -20.97
CA ALA A 10 -16.57 20.90 -21.69
C ALA A 10 -15.56 20.06 -22.48
N LYS A 11 -14.95 19.05 -21.83
CA LYS A 11 -13.92 18.19 -22.45
C LYS A 11 -13.69 16.91 -21.65
N VAL A 12 -13.37 15.84 -22.36
CA VAL A 12 -12.95 14.55 -21.81
C VAL A 12 -11.46 14.39 -22.07
N LEU A 13 -10.68 14.16 -21.02
CA LEU A 13 -9.25 13.90 -21.12
C LEU A 13 -9.00 12.42 -21.43
N PRO A 14 -7.78 12.03 -21.88
CA PRO A 14 -7.40 10.64 -22.02
C PRO A 14 -7.83 9.78 -20.81
N LYS A 15 -8.34 8.59 -21.10
CA LYS A 15 -8.88 7.71 -20.06
C LYS A 15 -7.76 7.03 -19.27
N HIS A 16 -8.02 6.84 -17.98
CA HIS A 16 -7.40 5.76 -17.22
C HIS A 16 -8.16 4.44 -17.47
N GLU A 17 -7.49 3.31 -17.32
CA GLU A 17 -8.10 1.98 -17.45
C GLU A 17 -8.85 1.53 -16.19
N ARG A 18 -8.66 2.29 -15.10
CA ARG A 18 -9.30 2.11 -13.78
C ARG A 18 -9.75 3.48 -13.26
N PRO A 19 -10.50 3.55 -12.13
CA PRO A 19 -10.93 4.83 -11.59
C PRO A 19 -9.79 5.81 -11.40
N VAL A 20 -10.05 7.09 -11.67
CA VAL A 20 -9.17 8.19 -11.28
C VAL A 20 -9.27 8.35 -9.77
N LEU A 21 -8.14 8.31 -9.07
CA LEU A 21 -8.09 8.29 -7.61
C LEU A 21 -7.49 9.58 -7.03
N SER A 22 -6.70 10.31 -7.81
CA SER A 22 -6.07 11.55 -7.39
C SER A 22 -6.00 12.57 -8.53
N LEU A 23 -6.02 13.85 -8.16
CA LEU A 23 -5.88 14.99 -9.05
C LEU A 23 -4.99 16.03 -8.38
N ALA A 24 -4.18 16.74 -9.17
CA ALA A 24 -3.37 17.87 -8.71
C ALA A 24 -3.36 18.97 -9.78
N LEU A 25 -3.22 20.22 -9.34
CA LEU A 25 -3.00 21.38 -10.20
C LEU A 25 -1.69 22.06 -9.81
N SER A 26 -1.00 22.67 -10.77
CA SER A 26 0.08 23.61 -10.44
C SER A 26 -0.50 24.88 -9.80
N ASP A 27 0.32 25.56 -9.01
CA ASP A 27 -0.01 26.84 -8.39
C ASP A 27 -0.25 27.96 -9.40
N ASP A 28 0.47 27.94 -10.54
CA ASP A 28 0.21 28.83 -11.67
C ASP A 28 -1.01 28.42 -12.51
N GLY A 29 -1.62 27.28 -12.19
CA GLY A 29 -2.81 26.73 -12.83
C GLY A 29 -2.60 26.26 -14.27
N LYS A 30 -1.38 26.26 -14.80
CA LYS A 30 -1.06 25.87 -16.18
C LYS A 30 -0.89 24.37 -16.39
N MET A 31 -0.78 23.60 -15.31
CA MET A 31 -0.67 22.14 -15.36
C MET A 31 -1.73 21.48 -14.48
N ALA A 32 -2.24 20.36 -14.96
CA ALA A 32 -3.08 19.45 -14.22
C ALA A 32 -2.50 18.04 -14.30
N ALA A 33 -2.56 17.28 -13.22
CA ALA A 33 -2.16 15.88 -13.21
C ALA A 33 -3.26 14.99 -12.65
N SER A 34 -3.39 13.79 -13.20
CA SER A 34 -4.31 12.75 -12.72
C SER A 34 -3.58 11.46 -12.42
N GLY A 35 -3.94 10.82 -11.30
CA GLY A 35 -3.44 9.52 -10.90
C GLY A 35 -4.56 8.48 -10.86
N GLY A 36 -4.34 7.34 -11.52
CA GLY A 36 -5.35 6.28 -11.65
C GLY A 36 -5.09 5.05 -10.79
N GLY A 37 -6.13 4.24 -10.62
CA GLY A 37 -6.05 2.91 -10.02
C GLY A 37 -5.28 1.89 -10.88
N ASP A 38 -4.96 2.27 -12.11
CA ASP A 38 -4.08 1.57 -13.05
C ASP A 38 -2.61 1.89 -12.83
N GLY A 39 -2.29 2.79 -11.89
CA GLY A 39 -0.93 3.22 -11.60
C GLY A 39 -0.39 4.26 -12.58
N LYS A 40 -1.18 4.70 -13.56
CA LYS A 40 -0.76 5.75 -14.48
C LYS A 40 -0.90 7.11 -13.82
N ILE A 41 0.09 7.96 -14.01
CA ILE A 41 0.06 9.40 -13.76
C ILE A 41 0.11 10.07 -15.13
N GLN A 42 -0.83 10.98 -15.40
CA GLN A 42 -0.89 11.76 -16.63
C GLN A 42 -0.84 13.24 -16.29
N VAL A 43 0.00 13.99 -16.98
CA VAL A 43 0.16 15.44 -16.81
C VAL A 43 -0.29 16.14 -18.08
N PHE A 44 -1.11 17.16 -17.91
CA PHE A 44 -1.74 17.92 -18.98
C PHE A 44 -1.44 19.40 -18.82
N SER A 45 -1.21 20.07 -19.95
CA SER A 45 -1.36 21.52 -20.03
C SER A 45 -2.82 21.89 -19.77
N THR A 46 -3.11 22.92 -18.99
CA THR A 46 -4.50 23.41 -18.84
C THR A 46 -4.86 24.44 -19.91
N VAL A 47 -3.88 24.87 -20.73
CA VAL A 47 -4.09 25.83 -21.81
C VAL A 47 -4.85 25.19 -22.97
N ASP A 48 -4.40 24.00 -23.39
CA ASP A 48 -4.99 23.26 -24.52
C ASP A 48 -5.43 21.84 -24.14
N TRP A 49 -5.13 21.38 -22.92
CA TRP A 49 -5.38 20.02 -22.44
C TRP A 49 -4.67 18.95 -23.25
N ALA A 50 -3.52 19.29 -23.84
CA ALA A 50 -2.60 18.31 -24.38
C ALA A 50 -1.98 17.48 -23.24
N LEU A 51 -1.79 16.19 -23.48
CA LEU A 51 -0.99 15.32 -22.62
C LEU A 51 0.49 15.69 -22.82
N GLU A 52 1.11 16.25 -21.78
CA GLU A 52 2.51 16.67 -21.82
C GLU A 52 3.44 15.55 -21.37
N GLU A 53 3.05 14.82 -20.33
CA GLU A 53 3.84 13.73 -19.77
C GLU A 53 2.96 12.59 -19.25
N SER A 54 3.53 11.38 -19.23
CA SER A 54 2.91 10.24 -18.58
C SER A 54 3.95 9.39 -17.87
N PHE A 55 3.63 8.95 -16.67
CA PHE A 55 4.45 8.05 -15.88
C PHE A 55 3.62 6.85 -15.42
N GLU A 56 4.18 5.65 -15.55
CA GLU A 56 3.56 4.44 -15.03
C GLU A 56 4.23 4.07 -13.71
N ASN A 57 3.49 4.21 -12.61
CA ASN A 57 3.92 3.73 -11.31
C ASN A 57 3.88 2.19 -11.30
N PRO A 58 5.02 1.48 -11.26
CA PRO A 58 5.04 0.02 -11.28
C PRO A 58 4.49 -0.60 -9.99
N TYR A 59 4.21 0.22 -8.97
CA TYR A 59 3.85 -0.21 -7.63
C TYR A 59 2.35 -0.20 -7.34
N GLY A 60 1.54 0.28 -8.30
CA GLY A 60 0.08 0.19 -8.25
C GLY A 60 -0.61 1.55 -8.18
N PRO A 61 -1.81 1.62 -7.58
CA PRO A 61 -2.69 2.78 -7.68
C PRO A 61 -2.05 4.05 -7.10
N VAL A 62 -2.34 5.19 -7.72
CA VAL A 62 -1.86 6.50 -7.29
C VAL A 62 -2.94 7.22 -6.49
N TRP A 63 -2.82 7.17 -5.17
CA TRP A 63 -3.82 7.72 -4.23
C TRP A 63 -3.53 9.16 -3.82
N GLY A 64 -2.25 9.51 -3.73
CA GLY A 64 -1.80 10.86 -3.43
C GLY A 64 -1.03 11.43 -4.61
N LEU A 65 -1.30 12.69 -4.94
CA LEU A 65 -0.62 13.41 -6.01
C LEU A 65 -0.52 14.89 -5.65
N ALA A 66 0.65 15.50 -5.85
CA ALA A 66 0.87 16.93 -5.67
C ALA A 66 1.94 17.42 -6.65
N ILE A 67 1.75 18.62 -7.20
CA ILE A 67 2.75 19.30 -8.04
C ILE A 67 3.45 20.35 -7.17
N THR A 68 4.78 20.41 -7.22
CA THR A 68 5.54 21.45 -6.51
C THR A 68 5.15 22.84 -7.00
N PRO A 69 5.08 23.84 -6.11
CA PRO A 69 4.93 25.22 -6.53
C PRO A 69 6.15 25.69 -7.33
N ASP A 70 5.96 26.78 -8.05
CA ASP A 70 7.02 27.54 -8.70
C ASP A 70 8.09 27.93 -7.67
N ARG A 71 9.34 27.54 -7.93
CA ARG A 71 10.46 27.84 -7.03
C ARG A 71 11.23 29.07 -7.53
N PRO A 72 11.41 30.12 -6.72
CA PRO A 72 12.18 31.31 -7.14
C PRO A 72 13.62 30.99 -7.56
N ASP A 73 14.24 29.99 -6.94
CA ASP A 73 15.60 29.51 -7.24
C ASP A 73 15.65 28.54 -8.44
N ALA A 74 14.50 28.04 -8.90
CA ALA A 74 14.39 27.09 -10.00
C ALA A 74 13.02 27.19 -10.71
N PRO A 75 12.73 28.32 -11.38
CA PRO A 75 11.39 28.66 -11.88
C PRO A 75 10.90 27.72 -12.99
N ASP A 76 11.80 26.99 -13.65
CA ASP A 76 11.47 26.03 -14.71
C ASP A 76 11.47 24.58 -14.21
N THR A 77 11.75 24.36 -12.92
CA THR A 77 11.74 23.01 -12.34
C THR A 77 10.38 22.72 -11.75
N ARG A 78 9.77 21.62 -12.18
CA ARG A 78 8.54 21.09 -11.57
C ARG A 78 8.74 19.62 -11.24
N VAL A 79 8.26 19.25 -10.07
CA VAL A 79 8.28 17.88 -9.57
C VAL A 79 6.88 17.52 -9.10
N THR A 80 6.47 16.30 -9.42
CA THR A 80 5.27 15.68 -8.89
C THR A 80 5.66 14.77 -7.74
N PHE A 81 5.03 14.97 -6.58
CA PHE A 81 5.03 13.97 -5.51
C PHE A 81 3.86 13.03 -5.75
N TYR A 82 4.10 11.72 -5.65
CA TYR A 82 3.03 10.74 -5.69
C TYR A 82 3.21 9.69 -4.61
N ALA A 83 2.09 9.14 -4.16
CA ALA A 83 2.02 8.09 -3.16
C ALA A 83 0.90 7.11 -3.48
N GLY A 84 1.09 5.85 -3.07
CA GLY A 84 0.17 4.76 -3.38
C GLY A 84 0.25 3.68 -2.32
N LEU A 85 0.38 2.44 -2.79
CA LEU A 85 0.51 1.27 -1.92
C LEU A 85 1.87 1.17 -1.22
N ASP A 86 2.85 2.01 -1.54
CA ASP A 86 4.19 1.97 -0.95
C ASP A 86 4.29 2.74 0.37
N ASP A 87 5.36 2.50 1.14
CA ASP A 87 5.63 3.18 2.43
C ASP A 87 6.52 4.42 2.28
N PHE A 88 6.62 4.94 1.06
CA PHE A 88 7.35 6.15 0.74
C PHE A 88 6.52 7.05 -0.19
N VAL A 89 6.85 8.34 -0.16
CA VAL A 89 6.41 9.30 -1.18
C VAL A 89 7.51 9.38 -2.22
N ALA A 90 7.14 9.21 -3.49
CA ALA A 90 8.07 9.30 -4.60
C ALA A 90 8.02 10.69 -5.23
N THR A 91 9.17 11.12 -5.74
CA THR A 91 9.30 12.35 -6.54
C THR A 91 9.53 12.00 -7.99
N TRP A 92 8.79 12.64 -8.88
CA TRP A 92 8.96 12.55 -10.33
C TRP A 92 9.15 13.95 -10.91
N GLN A 93 10.35 14.26 -11.42
CA GLN A 93 10.59 15.51 -12.13
C GLN A 93 9.82 15.50 -13.46
N ILE A 94 9.02 16.53 -13.71
CA ILE A 94 8.27 16.73 -14.96
C ILE A 94 8.91 17.81 -15.84
N ALA A 95 9.64 18.75 -15.24
CA ALA A 95 10.39 19.77 -15.97
C ALA A 95 11.71 20.13 -15.25
N PRO A 96 12.80 20.39 -15.97
CA PRO A 96 12.95 20.18 -17.42
C PRO A 96 13.10 18.68 -17.74
N ARG A 97 12.32 18.20 -18.70
CA ARG A 97 12.42 16.86 -19.32
C ARG A 97 11.90 16.90 -20.75
N LYS A 98 12.25 15.88 -21.55
CA LYS A 98 11.60 15.67 -22.84
C LYS A 98 10.34 14.83 -22.63
N ALA A 99 9.27 15.21 -23.32
CA ALA A 99 8.02 14.45 -23.35
C ALA A 99 8.29 12.95 -23.55
N PHE A 100 7.75 12.13 -22.64
CA PHE A 100 7.83 10.66 -22.68
C PHE A 100 9.25 10.08 -22.51
N GLU A 101 10.16 10.85 -21.93
CA GLU A 101 11.47 10.32 -21.55
C GLU A 101 11.32 9.16 -20.54
N PRO A 102 11.95 8.00 -20.78
CA PRO A 102 11.85 6.85 -19.87
C PRO A 102 12.28 7.22 -18.44
N VAL A 103 11.59 6.66 -17.47
CA VAL A 103 11.94 6.80 -16.05
C VAL A 103 12.57 5.50 -15.59
N ASP A 104 13.83 5.55 -15.19
CA ASP A 104 14.49 4.43 -14.50
C ASP A 104 14.16 4.51 -13.01
N VAL A 105 13.29 3.61 -12.55
CA VAL A 105 12.89 3.47 -11.15
C VAL A 105 13.35 2.13 -10.62
N THR A 106 14.36 2.17 -9.74
CA THR A 106 14.80 1.01 -8.96
C THR A 106 14.49 1.24 -7.49
N VAL A 107 13.26 0.91 -7.09
CA VAL A 107 12.86 0.95 -5.67
C VAL A 107 12.25 -0.41 -5.27
N PRO A 108 12.70 -1.02 -4.16
CA PRO A 108 12.12 -2.28 -3.71
C PRO A 108 10.70 -2.05 -3.17
N ARG A 109 9.72 -2.81 -3.68
CA ARG A 109 8.39 -2.91 -3.06
C ARG A 109 8.50 -3.51 -1.67
N ARG A 110 7.94 -2.84 -0.65
CA ARG A 110 7.76 -3.48 0.67
C ARG A 110 6.44 -4.24 0.79
N PHE A 111 5.37 -3.79 0.13
CA PHE A 111 4.04 -4.41 0.24
C PHE A 111 3.76 -5.57 -0.73
N HIS A 112 4.68 -5.82 -1.66
CA HIS A 112 4.71 -7.01 -2.51
C HIS A 112 6.17 -7.35 -2.83
N GLN A 113 7.01 -7.57 -1.81
CA GLN A 113 8.07 -8.53 -2.04
C GLN A 113 7.37 -9.82 -2.47
N GLY A 114 7.74 -10.32 -3.65
CA GLY A 114 7.06 -11.45 -4.26
C GLY A 114 7.02 -12.58 -3.26
N ALA A 115 5.87 -12.75 -2.62
CA ALA A 115 5.54 -13.99 -1.99
C ALA A 115 5.72 -15.01 -3.10
N GLY A 116 6.74 -15.84 -3.01
CA GLY A 116 7.15 -16.70 -4.10
C GLY A 116 6.04 -17.71 -4.42
N ASP A 117 6.41 -18.92 -4.79
CA ASP A 117 5.42 -19.98 -4.95
C ASP A 117 4.76 -20.38 -3.60
N ASP A 118 5.22 -19.85 -2.46
CA ASP A 118 4.66 -20.09 -1.13
C ASP A 118 3.25 -19.49 -0.96
N LEU A 119 2.27 -20.39 -0.80
CA LEU A 119 0.86 -20.02 -0.63
C LEU A 119 0.60 -19.22 0.64
N GLY A 120 1.28 -19.53 1.75
CA GLY A 120 1.07 -18.88 3.04
C GLY A 120 1.58 -17.45 3.06
N GLU A 121 2.77 -17.24 2.49
CA GLU A 121 3.35 -15.92 2.29
C GLU A 121 2.42 -15.03 1.45
N ARG A 122 1.81 -15.59 0.40
CA ARG A 122 0.83 -14.87 -0.43
C ARG A 122 -0.41 -14.45 0.36
N GLN A 123 -0.92 -15.32 1.23
CA GLN A 123 -2.05 -14.96 2.10
C GLN A 123 -1.66 -13.84 3.06
N PHE A 124 -0.49 -13.93 3.69
CA PHE A 124 0.01 -12.89 4.59
C PHE A 124 0.18 -11.55 3.86
N ALA A 125 0.85 -11.56 2.71
CA ALA A 125 1.08 -10.37 1.90
C ALA A 125 -0.24 -9.66 1.56
N ARG A 126 -1.29 -10.41 1.18
CA ARG A 126 -2.57 -9.85 0.74
C ARG A 126 -3.50 -9.44 1.88
N LYS A 127 -3.45 -10.12 3.02
CA LYS A 127 -4.48 -9.99 4.08
C LYS A 127 -3.97 -9.35 5.36
N CYS A 128 -2.66 -9.42 5.61
CA CYS A 128 -2.10 -9.11 6.92
C CYS A 128 -1.00 -8.05 6.84
N SER A 129 -0.20 -8.03 5.77
CA SER A 129 1.02 -7.20 5.68
C SER A 129 0.78 -5.69 5.83
N VAL A 130 -0.42 -5.21 5.47
CA VAL A 130 -0.80 -3.80 5.64
C VAL A 130 -0.83 -3.41 7.13
N CYS A 131 -1.33 -4.31 7.98
CA CYS A 131 -1.54 -4.03 9.39
C CYS A 131 -0.45 -4.63 10.29
N HIS A 132 0.23 -5.68 9.85
CA HIS A 132 1.09 -6.47 10.71
C HIS A 132 2.50 -6.62 10.13
N THR A 133 3.49 -6.49 11.01
CA THR A 133 4.89 -6.80 10.72
C THR A 133 5.25 -8.20 11.25
N LEU A 134 6.35 -8.78 10.78
CA LEU A 134 6.80 -10.13 11.17
C LEU A 134 8.08 -10.13 12.02
N THR A 135 8.76 -8.98 12.13
CA THR A 135 10.04 -8.82 12.82
C THR A 135 9.88 -7.95 14.06
N PRO A 136 10.82 -8.02 15.04
CA PRO A 136 10.78 -7.18 16.23
C PRO A 136 11.08 -5.71 15.93
N ASP A 137 11.89 -5.43 14.91
CA ASP A 137 12.44 -4.11 14.61
C ASP A 137 11.59 -3.29 13.62
N ASP A 138 10.61 -3.93 12.96
CA ASP A 138 9.65 -3.23 12.11
C ASP A 138 8.49 -2.75 12.98
N ALA A 139 8.38 -1.41 13.12
CA ALA A 139 7.46 -0.75 14.03
C ALA A 139 6.01 -1.23 13.85
N ASN A 140 5.23 -1.18 14.93
CA ASN A 140 3.81 -1.48 14.86
C ASN A 140 3.12 -0.61 13.80
N ARG A 141 2.25 -1.22 12.98
CA ARG A 141 1.43 -0.51 11.98
C ARG A 141 0.02 -0.32 12.56
N ALA A 142 -1.01 -0.47 11.73
CA ALA A 142 -2.39 -0.50 12.18
C ALA A 142 -2.70 -1.69 13.14
N GLY A 143 -1.84 -2.71 13.17
CA GLY A 143 -1.85 -3.86 14.05
C GLY A 143 -0.50 -4.09 14.74
N PRO A 144 -0.46 -4.90 15.82
CA PRO A 144 0.78 -5.25 16.52
C PRO A 144 1.68 -6.14 15.65
N SER A 145 3.00 -6.11 15.87
CA SER A 145 3.92 -7.10 15.28
C SER A 145 3.50 -8.53 15.62
N LEU A 146 3.54 -9.43 14.64
CA LEU A 146 3.30 -10.86 14.82
C LEU A 146 4.58 -11.62 15.18
N TYR A 147 5.73 -10.95 15.31
CA TYR A 147 6.94 -11.60 15.79
C TYR A 147 6.70 -12.31 17.13
N LYS A 148 7.10 -13.59 17.23
CA LYS A 148 6.81 -14.46 18.38
C LYS A 148 5.34 -14.45 18.81
N VAL A 149 4.42 -14.46 17.85
CA VAL A 149 2.98 -14.52 18.17
C VAL A 149 2.59 -15.88 18.77
N PHE A 150 3.17 -16.98 18.31
CA PHE A 150 2.84 -18.31 18.82
C PHE A 150 3.27 -18.46 20.29
N GLY A 151 2.33 -18.86 21.14
CA GLY A 151 2.46 -18.93 22.60
C GLY A 151 2.21 -17.60 23.33
N ARG A 152 2.05 -16.48 22.61
CA ARG A 152 1.78 -15.18 23.23
C ARG A 152 0.31 -15.05 23.60
N LYS A 153 0.03 -14.57 24.82
CA LYS A 153 -1.32 -14.17 25.23
C LYS A 153 -1.78 -12.97 24.38
N ALA A 154 -3.03 -12.99 23.90
CA ALA A 154 -3.61 -11.87 23.18
C ALA A 154 -3.55 -10.57 24.03
N GLY A 155 -3.35 -9.43 23.39
CA GLY A 155 -3.30 -8.13 24.08
C GLY A 155 -2.02 -7.82 24.86
N THR A 156 -0.95 -8.61 24.73
CA THR A 156 0.24 -8.47 25.61
C THR A 156 1.52 -8.01 24.93
N LEU A 157 1.51 -7.64 23.64
CA LEU A 157 2.71 -7.07 23.00
C LEU A 157 3.06 -5.70 23.65
N PRO A 158 4.25 -5.52 24.23
CA PRO A 158 4.65 -4.25 24.82
C PRO A 158 4.66 -3.12 23.78
N GLY A 159 4.21 -1.94 24.17
CA GLY A 159 4.23 -0.74 23.30
C GLY A 159 3.14 -0.70 22.22
N TYR A 160 2.17 -1.61 22.25
CA TYR A 160 0.98 -1.54 21.38
C TYR A 160 -0.28 -1.22 22.18
N HIS A 161 -1.09 -0.28 21.69
CA HIS A 161 -2.35 0.12 22.33
C HIS A 161 -3.50 -0.76 21.84
N TYR A 162 -3.86 -1.77 22.63
CA TYR A 162 -4.94 -2.69 22.31
C TYR A 162 -6.33 -2.06 22.54
N SER A 163 -7.36 -2.74 22.01
CA SER A 163 -8.74 -2.52 22.46
C SER A 163 -8.93 -3.10 23.87
N PRO A 164 -9.79 -2.51 24.72
CA PRO A 164 -10.08 -3.07 26.05
C PRO A 164 -10.43 -4.57 26.00
N ALA A 165 -11.20 -4.99 25.00
CA ALA A 165 -11.57 -6.39 24.81
C ALA A 165 -10.40 -7.37 24.60
N LEU A 166 -9.27 -6.89 24.07
CA LEU A 166 -8.08 -7.72 23.87
C LEU A 166 -7.14 -7.70 25.07
N GLU A 167 -7.16 -6.65 25.88
CA GLU A 167 -6.36 -6.56 27.11
C GLU A 167 -6.82 -7.61 28.14
N ASP A 168 -8.14 -7.83 28.22
CA ASP A 168 -8.75 -8.82 29.10
C ASP A 168 -8.86 -10.22 28.48
N ALA A 169 -8.47 -10.39 27.22
CA ALA A 169 -8.61 -11.66 26.52
C ALA A 169 -7.75 -12.76 27.16
N THR A 170 -8.31 -13.96 27.31
CA THR A 170 -7.61 -15.14 27.85
C THR A 170 -6.96 -16.00 26.78
N ILE A 171 -7.13 -15.63 25.51
CA ILE A 171 -6.64 -16.40 24.36
C ILE A 171 -5.11 -16.41 24.34
N VAL A 172 -4.55 -17.59 24.14
CA VAL A 172 -3.14 -17.79 23.83
C VAL A 172 -3.03 -18.20 22.38
N TRP A 173 -2.24 -17.47 21.59
CA TRP A 173 -2.12 -17.71 20.17
C TRP A 173 -1.38 -19.02 19.88
N SER A 174 -2.11 -20.06 19.52
CA SER A 174 -1.63 -21.31 18.94
C SER A 174 -2.07 -21.43 17.48
N GLU A 175 -1.55 -22.43 16.76
CA GLU A 175 -2.04 -22.80 15.42
C GLU A 175 -3.56 -22.98 15.39
N GLU A 176 -4.11 -23.61 16.43
CA GLU A 176 -5.56 -23.84 16.56
C GLU A 176 -6.34 -22.53 16.75
N THR A 177 -5.91 -21.66 17.67
CA THR A 177 -6.63 -20.39 17.91
C THR A 177 -6.53 -19.42 16.73
N ILE A 178 -5.40 -19.44 15.99
CA ILE A 178 -5.24 -18.66 14.76
C ILE A 178 -6.10 -19.26 13.64
N ALA A 179 -6.19 -20.59 13.52
CA ALA A 179 -7.12 -21.23 12.59
C ALA A 179 -8.57 -20.82 12.87
N ARG A 180 -8.99 -20.91 14.14
CA ARG A 180 -10.33 -20.49 14.58
C ARG A 180 -10.60 -19.02 14.26
N LEU A 181 -9.62 -18.14 14.42
CA LEU A 181 -9.74 -16.72 14.07
C LEU A 181 -10.15 -16.51 12.59
N PHE A 182 -9.62 -17.33 11.68
CA PHE A 182 -9.92 -17.23 10.25
C PHE A 182 -11.15 -18.04 9.81
N ASP A 183 -11.52 -19.08 10.57
CA ASP A 183 -12.72 -19.89 10.32
C ASP A 183 -13.99 -19.20 10.82
N GLU A 184 -13.98 -18.76 12.07
CA GLU A 184 -15.12 -18.17 12.76
C GLU A 184 -15.16 -16.65 12.55
N GLY A 185 -13.99 -16.00 12.53
CA GLY A 185 -13.83 -14.55 12.38
C GLY A 185 -13.41 -13.83 13.68
N PRO A 186 -12.81 -12.63 13.57
CA PRO A 186 -12.41 -11.84 14.74
C PRO A 186 -13.60 -11.37 15.58
N ASP A 187 -14.80 -11.26 15.01
CA ASP A 187 -16.04 -10.95 15.73
C ASP A 187 -16.45 -12.05 16.72
N VAL A 188 -16.10 -13.30 16.43
CA VAL A 188 -16.37 -14.46 17.31
C VAL A 188 -15.20 -14.72 18.24
N VAL A 189 -13.98 -14.76 17.70
CA VAL A 189 -12.78 -15.16 18.46
C VAL A 189 -12.23 -14.01 19.30
N THR A 190 -12.33 -12.78 18.84
CA THR A 190 -11.80 -11.59 19.53
C THR A 190 -12.84 -10.47 19.54
N PRO A 191 -14.03 -10.71 20.12
CA PRO A 191 -15.16 -9.78 20.05
C PRO A 191 -14.78 -8.41 20.61
N GLY A 192 -15.09 -7.34 19.86
CA GLY A 192 -14.73 -5.97 20.25
C GLY A 192 -13.28 -5.57 19.95
N SER A 193 -12.49 -6.44 19.31
CA SER A 193 -11.20 -6.03 18.76
C SER A 193 -11.34 -5.09 17.56
N LYS A 194 -10.29 -4.31 17.30
CA LYS A 194 -10.20 -3.42 16.13
C LYS A 194 -9.73 -4.13 14.86
N MET A 195 -9.50 -5.44 14.91
CA MET A 195 -9.04 -6.21 13.76
C MET A 195 -10.16 -6.31 12.72
N PRO A 196 -9.96 -5.85 11.47
CA PRO A 196 -10.96 -6.00 10.42
C PRO A 196 -11.29 -7.47 10.16
N MET A 197 -12.52 -7.75 9.73
CA MET A 197 -12.94 -9.09 9.31
C MET A 197 -12.04 -9.61 8.18
N GLN A 198 -11.23 -10.61 8.48
CA GLN A 198 -10.42 -11.35 7.51
C GLN A 198 -10.86 -12.80 7.50
N ARG A 199 -11.28 -13.30 6.35
CA ARG A 199 -11.56 -14.73 6.12
C ARG A 199 -10.60 -15.27 5.09
N ILE A 200 -10.09 -16.47 5.35
CA ILE A 200 -9.32 -17.25 4.39
C ILE A 200 -10.28 -18.24 3.72
N ARG A 201 -10.26 -18.33 2.39
CA ARG A 201 -11.36 -18.99 1.65
C ARG A 201 -11.35 -20.50 1.81
N THR A 202 -10.16 -21.11 1.83
CA THR A 202 -10.03 -22.56 1.89
C THR A 202 -9.18 -22.99 3.08
N ARG A 203 -9.43 -24.21 3.55
CA ARG A 203 -8.63 -24.83 4.61
C ARG A 203 -7.15 -24.92 4.23
N GLU A 204 -6.85 -25.22 2.97
CA GLU A 204 -5.50 -25.27 2.42
C GLU A 204 -4.77 -23.92 2.51
N GLU A 205 -5.42 -22.83 2.08
CA GLU A 205 -4.85 -21.48 2.17
C GLU A 205 -4.60 -21.07 3.63
N ARG A 206 -5.51 -21.43 4.53
CA ARG A 206 -5.43 -21.11 5.96
C ARG A 206 -4.29 -21.86 6.63
N ASP A 207 -4.19 -23.17 6.38
CA ASP A 207 -3.13 -24.00 6.94
C ASP A 207 -1.75 -23.57 6.39
N ALA A 208 -1.68 -23.19 5.11
CA ALA A 208 -0.48 -22.60 4.52
C ALA A 208 -0.09 -21.28 5.20
N LEU A 209 -1.05 -20.38 5.45
CA LEU A 209 -0.81 -19.12 6.18
C LEU A 209 -0.28 -19.38 7.58
N ILE A 210 -0.89 -20.29 8.34
CA ILE A 210 -0.44 -20.62 9.70
C ILE A 210 0.98 -21.18 9.69
N ALA A 211 1.27 -22.11 8.77
CA ALA A 211 2.61 -22.67 8.62
C ALA A 211 3.65 -21.59 8.28
N PHE A 212 3.29 -20.65 7.39
CA PHE A 212 4.13 -19.50 7.06
C PHE A 212 4.37 -18.61 8.27
N LEU A 213 3.31 -18.19 8.98
CA LEU A 213 3.40 -17.35 10.17
C LEU A 213 4.31 -17.99 11.22
N LYS A 214 4.21 -19.31 11.44
CA LYS A 214 5.06 -20.01 12.39
C LYS A 214 6.54 -19.86 12.03
N ARG A 215 6.91 -20.18 10.79
CA ARG A 215 8.30 -20.04 10.30
C ARG A 215 8.81 -18.60 10.35
N ALA A 216 7.99 -17.65 9.89
CA ALA A 216 8.41 -16.26 9.73
C ALA A 216 8.49 -15.50 11.06
N THR A 217 7.66 -15.87 12.05
CA THR A 217 7.60 -15.17 13.34
C THR A 217 8.48 -15.77 14.43
N GLU A 218 8.99 -17.00 14.23
CA GLU A 218 9.96 -17.62 15.15
C GLU A 218 11.37 -17.01 15.02
N THR A 219 11.84 -16.81 13.78
CA THR A 219 13.25 -16.46 13.51
C THR A 219 13.50 -14.96 13.40
N GLY A 220 12.47 -14.14 13.15
CA GLY A 220 12.61 -12.70 12.93
C GLY A 220 13.37 -12.35 11.65
N ARG A 221 13.66 -13.35 10.81
CA ARG A 221 14.35 -13.17 9.54
C ARG A 221 13.29 -12.72 8.53
N ALA A 222 13.43 -11.50 8.02
CA ALA A 222 12.72 -11.10 6.81
C ALA A 222 13.07 -12.13 5.73
N LEU A 223 12.06 -12.82 5.19
CA LEU A 223 12.25 -13.69 4.04
C LEU A 223 12.56 -12.78 2.85
N ASN A 224 13.86 -12.55 2.59
CA ASN A 224 14.53 -12.47 1.29
C ASN A 224 15.73 -11.49 1.28
N SER A 225 16.94 -12.05 1.33
CA SER A 225 18.13 -11.43 0.74
C SER A 225 19.18 -12.41 0.19
N GLU A 226 18.94 -13.73 0.16
CA GLU A 226 20.02 -14.72 -0.09
C GLU A 226 19.78 -15.72 -1.23
N ASN A 227 18.91 -15.45 -2.21
CA ASN A 227 18.79 -16.37 -3.36
C ASN A 227 18.61 -15.69 -4.73
N ARG A 228 19.47 -14.70 -5.03
CA ARG A 228 19.64 -14.13 -6.38
C ARG A 228 21.08 -14.20 -6.87
N THR A 229 21.71 -15.36 -6.72
CA THR A 229 22.93 -15.72 -7.46
C THR A 229 22.77 -17.13 -8.00
N ASN A 230 22.30 -17.21 -9.24
CA ASN A 230 22.88 -17.98 -10.34
C ASN A 230 22.14 -17.64 -11.63
#